data_AF-A0A7G2CR04-F1
#
_entry.id   AF-A0A7G2CR04-F1
#
_cell.length_a   1.000
_cell.length_b   1.000
_cell.length_c   1.000
_cell.angle_alpha   90.00
_cell.angle_beta   90.00
_cell.angle_gamma   90.00
#
_symmetry.space_group_name_H-M   'P 1'
#
loop_
_entity.id
_entity.type
_entity.pdbx_description
1 polymer ?
#
loop_
_entity_poly.entity_id
_entity_poly.type
_entity_poly.pdbx_seq_one_letter_code
_entity_poly.pdbx_strand_id
1 'polypeptide(L)'
;MSMLIHAMDQPPTRFLLREFVSGQLLQVPDNLPKYFRIDDRSVMNFATLSSGRIAPSFKHMIAVMGENYYTCWHKHEGRLMRFGAEDGRFMSILPFEVYNVSCQHICAVAMSPSESALLIGTKAGAIYFLHSDIANRAMYLKSTFCHHTNPISKFAIDHRSSRAISFTTDLNDIPRVWLLQRHYAGLLHPLNTLGAFPHDLKDEDKIVVDACINSLNYHAIVITNRCLAVFDDNGDVFGVGSLANPRKMEGSIMLEDDDGEIGVAVEGASSMFVSNLTAVEAYQTREWASGMSLFLTGHKDGSLSLWRMTRLPPDTVQPGRIAVVEFHGVIQDNKSSSPISGSVTCIKQEKPDIPLFFIGYSNGASRVLEFTPPQLVSEEKGKSGEKKK
;
A
#
# COMPACT_ATOMS: atom_id res chain seq x y z
N MET A 1 -6.35 -52.52 16.68
CA MET A 1 -6.81 -51.93 15.41
C MET A 1 -6.64 -50.43 15.53
N SER A 2 -5.57 -49.88 14.93
CA SER A 2 -5.29 -48.45 14.90
C SER A 2 -6.13 -47.80 13.80
N MET A 3 -6.98 -46.86 14.16
CA MET A 3 -7.69 -46.02 13.20
C MET A 3 -6.80 -44.80 12.94
N LEU A 4 -6.12 -44.79 11.79
CA LEU A 4 -5.48 -43.59 11.24
C LEU A 4 -6.57 -42.54 11.04
N ILE A 5 -6.55 -41.48 11.84
CA ILE A 5 -7.28 -40.26 11.53
C ILE A 5 -6.45 -39.55 10.46
N HIS A 6 -6.98 -39.53 9.23
CA HIS A 6 -6.45 -38.73 8.14
C HIS A 6 -6.23 -37.30 8.63
N ALA A 7 -5.01 -36.78 8.43
CA ALA A 7 -4.70 -35.37 8.54
C ALA A 7 -5.73 -34.60 7.72
N MET A 8 -6.65 -33.90 8.38
CA MET A 8 -7.50 -32.94 7.70
C MET A 8 -6.62 -31.79 7.25
N ASP A 9 -6.77 -31.48 5.97
CA ASP A 9 -6.19 -30.35 5.28
C ASP A 9 -6.33 -29.05 6.08
N GLN A 10 -5.37 -28.15 5.85
CA GLN A 10 -5.23 -26.80 6.41
C GLN A 10 -6.54 -26.18 6.94
N PRO A 11 -6.52 -25.53 8.12
CA PRO A 11 -7.71 -24.81 8.60
C PRO A 11 -8.17 -23.87 7.48
N PRO A 12 -9.46 -23.88 7.10
CA PRO A 12 -9.94 -23.11 5.96
C PRO A 12 -9.58 -21.64 6.19
N THR A 13 -8.75 -21.07 5.32
CA THR A 13 -8.48 -19.64 5.32
C THR A 13 -9.82 -18.92 5.31
N ARG A 14 -10.10 -18.10 6.33
CA ARG A 14 -11.35 -17.32 6.45
C ARG A 14 -11.55 -16.33 5.31
N PHE A 15 -10.57 -16.19 4.42
CA PHE A 15 -10.54 -15.23 3.33
C PHE A 15 -10.23 -15.96 2.04
N LEU A 16 -11.02 -15.67 1.00
CA LEU A 16 -10.73 -16.07 -0.37
C LEU A 16 -10.44 -14.81 -1.17
N LEU A 17 -9.29 -14.79 -1.83
CA LEU A 17 -8.89 -13.72 -2.73
C LEU A 17 -9.16 -14.17 -4.17
N ARG A 18 -10.04 -13.46 -4.87
CA ARG A 18 -10.44 -13.82 -6.24
C ARG A 18 -10.12 -12.69 -7.20
N GLU A 19 -9.67 -13.05 -8.40
CA GLU A 19 -9.54 -12.08 -9.47
C GLU A 19 -10.92 -11.65 -9.97
N PHE A 20 -11.13 -10.35 -10.01
CA PHE A 20 -12.35 -9.70 -10.45
C PHE A 20 -12.10 -8.97 -11.77
N VAL A 21 -12.99 -9.12 -12.74
CA VAL A 21 -12.89 -8.36 -14.00
C VAL A 21 -13.67 -7.07 -13.84
N SER A 22 -12.98 -5.98 -13.46
CA SER A 22 -13.60 -4.66 -13.40
C SER A 22 -13.53 -3.95 -14.75
N GLY A 23 -14.68 -3.59 -15.32
CA GLY A 23 -14.76 -2.70 -16.47
C GLY A 23 -14.30 -1.26 -16.18
N GLN A 24 -14.06 -0.92 -14.91
CA GLN A 24 -13.62 0.42 -14.50
C GLN A 24 -12.11 0.63 -14.69
N LEU A 25 -11.29 -0.44 -14.65
CA LEU A 25 -9.84 -0.31 -14.80
C LEU A 25 -9.51 0.12 -16.23
N LEU A 26 -8.79 1.23 -16.35
CA LEU A 26 -8.45 1.85 -17.61
C LEU A 26 -7.12 1.28 -18.12
N GLN A 27 -7.12 0.84 -19.39
CA GLN A 27 -5.88 0.53 -20.09
C GLN A 27 -5.23 1.83 -20.56
N VAL A 28 -3.94 1.96 -20.29
CA VAL A 28 -3.15 3.12 -20.73
C VAL A 28 -3.11 3.16 -22.26
N PRO A 29 -3.34 4.32 -22.89
CA PRO A 29 -3.17 4.48 -24.33
C PRO A 29 -1.75 4.11 -24.81
N ASP A 30 -1.64 3.25 -25.83
CA ASP A 30 -0.38 2.64 -26.31
C ASP A 30 0.71 3.64 -26.73
N ASN A 31 0.31 4.87 -27.07
CA ASN A 31 1.21 5.94 -27.49
C ASN A 31 1.95 6.58 -26.31
N LEU A 32 1.33 6.68 -25.12
CA LEU A 32 1.89 7.42 -23.99
C LEU A 32 3.17 6.79 -23.43
N PRO A 33 3.24 5.45 -23.17
CA PRO A 33 4.47 4.84 -22.67
C PRO A 33 5.67 5.03 -23.60
N LYS A 34 5.42 5.12 -24.92
CA LYS A 34 6.45 5.34 -25.94
C LYS A 34 6.99 6.77 -25.89
N TYR A 35 6.11 7.77 -25.74
CA TYR A 35 6.53 9.17 -25.67
C TYR A 35 7.38 9.48 -24.43
N PHE A 36 7.02 8.91 -23.29
CA PHE A 36 7.68 9.20 -22.02
C PHE A 36 8.82 8.24 -21.68
N ARG A 37 9.18 7.34 -22.62
CA ARG A 37 10.20 6.29 -22.44
C ARG A 37 10.10 5.69 -21.05
N ILE A 38 8.91 5.14 -20.75
CA ILE A 38 8.64 4.45 -19.49
C ILE A 38 9.47 3.16 -19.50
N ASP A 39 10.76 3.29 -19.21
CA ASP A 39 11.72 2.18 -19.07
C ASP A 39 11.36 1.35 -17.83
N ASP A 40 10.86 2.05 -16.80
CA ASP A 40 10.28 1.47 -15.59
C ASP A 40 8.76 1.45 -15.71
N ARG A 41 8.21 0.29 -16.09
CA ARG A 41 6.77 0.08 -16.26
C ARG A 41 6.03 -0.14 -14.94
N SER A 42 6.68 -0.01 -13.78
CA SER A 42 6.05 -0.25 -12.49
C SER A 42 4.82 0.65 -12.29
N VAL A 43 3.70 0.02 -11.92
CA VAL A 43 2.50 0.76 -11.52
C VAL A 43 2.72 1.30 -10.10
N MET A 44 2.71 2.62 -9.94
CA MET A 44 3.09 3.27 -8.68
C MET A 44 1.89 3.66 -7.81
N ASN A 45 0.73 3.89 -8.42
CA ASN A 45 -0.52 4.25 -7.74
C ASN A 45 -1.71 4.07 -8.68
N PHE A 46 -2.92 4.26 -8.19
CA PHE A 46 -4.14 4.36 -8.98
C PHE A 46 -4.89 5.66 -8.65
N ALA A 47 -5.52 6.29 -9.64
CA ALA A 47 -6.40 7.44 -9.45
C ALA A 47 -7.81 7.13 -9.95
N THR A 48 -8.79 7.63 -9.23
CA THR A 48 -10.19 7.62 -9.67
C THR A 48 -10.44 8.87 -10.48
N LEU A 49 -10.75 8.70 -11.77
CA LEU A 49 -11.02 9.79 -12.70
C LEU A 49 -12.43 10.35 -12.49
N SER A 50 -12.72 11.54 -13.04
CA SER A 50 -14.09 12.08 -13.00
C SER A 50 -15.14 11.20 -13.69
N SER A 51 -14.73 10.37 -14.66
CA SER A 51 -15.59 9.37 -15.29
C SER A 51 -15.94 8.18 -14.39
N GLY A 52 -15.35 8.09 -13.20
CA GLY A 52 -15.48 6.94 -12.30
C GLY A 52 -14.55 5.76 -12.65
N ARG A 53 -13.82 5.85 -13.78
CA ARG A 53 -12.80 4.87 -14.15
C ARG A 53 -11.56 4.99 -13.28
N ILE A 54 -10.83 3.89 -13.16
CA ILE A 54 -9.60 3.80 -12.35
C ILE A 54 -8.40 3.73 -13.29
N ALA A 55 -7.51 4.70 -13.19
CA ALA A 55 -6.33 4.82 -14.04
C ALA A 55 -5.04 4.51 -13.27
N PRO A 56 -4.17 3.62 -13.79
CA PRO A 56 -2.86 3.35 -13.20
C PRO A 56 -1.91 4.53 -13.42
N SER A 57 -1.14 4.88 -12.40
CA SER A 57 -0.07 5.89 -12.45
C SER A 57 1.29 5.23 -12.46
N PHE A 58 2.25 5.89 -13.11
CA PHE A 58 3.61 5.41 -13.31
C PHE A 58 4.58 6.53 -12.93
N LYS A 59 5.86 6.18 -12.85
CA LYS A 59 6.93 7.09 -12.42
C LYS A 59 6.96 8.43 -13.15
N HIS A 60 6.57 8.51 -14.43
CA HIS A 60 6.62 9.73 -15.24
C HIS A 60 5.26 10.17 -15.80
N MET A 61 4.19 9.50 -15.37
CA MET A 61 2.84 9.67 -15.89
C MET A 61 1.85 9.40 -14.75
N ILE A 62 1.35 10.47 -14.13
CA ILE A 62 0.41 10.37 -13.00
C ILE A 62 -1.00 10.63 -13.50
N ALA A 63 -1.92 9.72 -13.20
CA ALA A 63 -3.34 9.95 -13.40
C ALA A 63 -3.85 10.97 -12.38
N VAL A 64 -4.57 12.00 -12.84
CA VAL A 64 -5.03 13.07 -11.95
C VAL A 64 -6.38 12.69 -11.36
N MET A 65 -6.43 12.54 -10.04
CA MET A 65 -7.69 12.21 -9.35
C MET A 65 -8.73 13.31 -9.58
N GLY A 66 -9.94 12.91 -9.94
CA GLY A 66 -11.05 13.82 -10.22
C GLY A 66 -11.01 14.48 -11.60
N GLU A 67 -10.07 14.11 -12.47
CA GLU A 67 -9.95 14.62 -13.83
C GLU A 67 -9.90 13.45 -14.83
N ASN A 68 -9.96 13.70 -16.14
CA ASN A 68 -9.88 12.67 -17.19
C ASN A 68 -8.58 12.77 -18.01
N TYR A 69 -7.46 13.09 -17.37
CA TYR A 69 -6.15 13.18 -18.01
C TYR A 69 -5.01 12.67 -17.12
N TYR A 70 -3.92 12.31 -17.79
CA TYR A 70 -2.62 12.10 -17.17
C TYR A 70 -1.82 13.40 -17.21
N THR A 71 -1.12 13.69 -16.12
CA THR A 71 -0.03 14.65 -16.11
C THR A 71 1.28 13.88 -16.22
N CYS A 72 2.00 14.15 -17.30
CA CYS A 72 3.26 13.52 -17.65
C CYS A 72 4.42 14.51 -17.54
N TRP A 73 5.61 14.01 -17.26
CA TRP A 73 6.83 14.81 -17.38
C TRP A 73 7.92 14.05 -18.10
N HIS A 74 8.74 14.80 -18.82
CA HIS A 74 9.90 14.26 -19.50
C HIS A 74 11.16 14.61 -18.68
N LYS A 75 12.11 13.67 -18.56
CA LYS A 75 13.34 13.76 -17.73
C LYS A 75 14.21 15.00 -18.01
N HIS A 76 13.92 15.74 -19.08
CA HIS A 76 14.70 16.87 -19.58
C HIS A 76 13.92 18.19 -19.66
N GLU A 77 12.66 18.23 -19.19
CA GLU A 77 11.81 19.42 -19.33
C GLU A 77 11.25 19.87 -17.98
N GLY A 78 11.42 21.17 -17.66
CA GLY A 78 10.76 21.84 -16.53
C GLY A 78 9.28 22.14 -16.82
N ARG A 79 8.58 21.19 -17.43
CA ARG A 79 7.21 21.33 -17.90
C ARG A 79 6.45 20.05 -17.66
N LEU A 80 5.20 20.20 -17.26
CA LEU A 80 4.24 19.13 -17.20
C LEU A 80 3.42 19.14 -18.48
N MET A 81 3.09 17.97 -19.01
CA MET A 81 2.28 17.81 -20.21
C MET A 81 1.04 17.01 -19.86
N ARG A 82 -0.14 17.48 -20.28
CA ARG A 82 -1.41 16.80 -20.04
C ARG A 82 -1.83 16.01 -21.27
N PHE A 83 -2.23 14.76 -21.07
CA PHE A 83 -2.76 13.88 -22.10
C PHE A 83 -4.07 13.27 -21.65
N GLY A 84 -5.07 13.19 -22.54
CA GLY A 84 -6.34 12.55 -22.23
C GLY A 84 -6.12 11.11 -21.76
N ALA A 85 -6.81 10.72 -20.68
CA ALA A 85 -6.58 9.42 -20.06
C ALA A 85 -7.07 8.26 -20.91
N GLU A 86 -8.12 8.47 -21.71
CA GLU A 86 -8.74 7.44 -22.54
C GLU A 86 -8.20 7.40 -23.97
N ASP A 87 -7.92 8.56 -24.57
CA ASP A 87 -7.54 8.68 -25.97
C ASP A 87 -6.04 8.97 -26.18
N GLY A 88 -5.30 9.27 -25.10
CA GLY A 88 -3.89 9.62 -25.17
C GLY A 88 -3.61 10.91 -25.96
N ARG A 89 -4.62 11.76 -26.19
CA ARG A 89 -4.47 12.98 -26.96
C ARG A 89 -3.77 14.05 -26.14
N PHE A 90 -2.79 14.73 -26.73
CA PHE A 90 -2.16 15.90 -26.11
C PHE A 90 -3.20 17.01 -25.87
N MET A 91 -3.23 17.53 -24.64
CA MET A 91 -4.19 18.56 -24.23
C MET A 91 -3.52 19.91 -24.02
N SER A 92 -2.50 19.96 -23.16
CA SER A 92 -1.83 21.22 -22.79
C SER A 92 -0.47 21.00 -22.16
N ILE A 93 0.29 22.07 -22.05
CA ILE A 93 1.52 22.16 -21.25
C ILE A 93 1.24 23.05 -20.05
N LEU A 94 1.71 22.63 -18.88
CA LEU A 94 1.68 23.36 -17.64
C LEU A 94 3.15 23.66 -17.23
N PRO A 95 3.62 24.90 -17.38
CA PRO A 95 4.95 25.29 -16.94
C PRO A 95 5.02 25.22 -15.42
N PHE A 96 6.20 24.84 -14.91
CA PHE A 96 6.50 24.95 -13.49
C PHE A 96 7.92 25.48 -13.32
N GLU A 97 8.10 26.43 -12.41
CA GLU A 97 9.42 26.97 -12.09
C GLU A 97 9.87 26.47 -10.73
N VAL A 98 10.88 25.60 -10.73
CA VAL A 98 11.71 25.34 -9.55
C VAL A 98 13.11 25.84 -9.88
N TYR A 99 13.47 27.00 -9.32
CA TYR A 99 14.79 27.59 -9.51
C TYR A 99 15.89 26.58 -9.08
N ASN A 100 16.91 26.43 -9.92
CA ASN A 100 18.11 25.61 -9.66
C ASN A 100 17.92 24.08 -9.51
N VAL A 101 16.83 23.49 -10.02
CA VAL A 101 16.65 22.02 -9.97
C VAL A 101 16.53 21.45 -11.36
N SER A 102 17.61 20.82 -11.82
CA SER A 102 17.55 19.97 -13.02
C SER A 102 16.62 18.79 -12.76
N CYS A 103 15.75 18.46 -13.72
CA CYS A 103 14.84 17.31 -13.67
C CYS A 103 15.55 15.97 -13.40
N GLN A 104 16.88 15.89 -13.62
CA GLN A 104 17.71 14.73 -13.28
C GLN A 104 17.86 14.48 -11.77
N HIS A 105 17.47 15.45 -10.94
CA HIS A 105 17.46 15.35 -9.48
C HIS A 105 16.10 14.95 -8.91
N ILE A 106 15.04 14.88 -9.71
CA ILE A 106 13.72 14.48 -9.26
C ILE A 106 13.68 12.96 -9.06
N CYS A 107 13.32 12.51 -7.86
CA CYS A 107 13.25 11.10 -7.49
C CYS A 107 11.82 10.62 -7.29
N ALA A 108 10.98 11.45 -6.67
CA ALA A 108 9.61 11.13 -6.33
C ALA A 108 8.70 12.30 -6.69
N VAL A 109 7.48 11.99 -7.12
CA VAL A 109 6.46 12.99 -7.42
C VAL A 109 5.12 12.47 -6.93
N ALA A 110 4.30 13.36 -6.40
CA ALA A 110 2.92 13.06 -6.08
C ALA A 110 2.05 14.29 -6.27
N MET A 111 0.79 14.06 -6.61
CA MET A 111 -0.14 15.12 -7.05
C MET A 111 -1.43 15.02 -6.26
N SER A 112 -1.97 16.16 -5.86
CA SER A 112 -3.28 16.25 -5.20
C SER A 112 -4.42 16.17 -6.23
N PRO A 113 -5.68 16.00 -5.78
CA PRO A 113 -6.82 15.96 -6.68
C PRO A 113 -6.95 17.26 -7.48
N SER A 114 -7.46 17.13 -8.70
CA SER A 114 -7.62 18.22 -9.68
C SER A 114 -6.34 19.03 -9.93
N GLU A 115 -5.17 18.39 -9.78
CA GLU A 115 -3.85 19.00 -9.98
C GLU A 115 -3.71 20.32 -9.18
N SER A 116 -4.30 20.37 -7.99
CA SER A 116 -4.31 21.59 -7.17
C SER A 116 -2.95 21.88 -6.51
N ALA A 117 -2.15 20.85 -6.32
CA ALA A 117 -0.81 20.89 -5.76
C ALA A 117 0.03 19.70 -6.23
N LEU A 118 1.35 19.90 -6.24
CA LEU A 118 2.34 18.93 -6.65
C LEU A 118 3.49 18.91 -5.64
N LEU A 119 3.84 17.71 -5.20
CA LEU A 119 5.05 17.45 -4.43
C LEU A 119 6.12 16.89 -5.35
N ILE A 120 7.33 17.45 -5.28
CA ILE A 120 8.51 16.96 -5.98
C ILE A 120 9.59 16.69 -4.95
N GLY A 121 9.99 15.43 -4.80
CA GLY A 121 11.10 15.00 -3.97
C GLY A 121 12.38 14.84 -4.78
N THR A 122 13.52 15.26 -4.22
CA THR A 122 14.80 15.26 -4.91
C THR A 122 15.82 14.27 -4.36
N LYS A 123 16.91 14.05 -5.11
CA LYS A 123 18.11 13.32 -4.69
C LYS A 123 18.79 13.90 -3.45
N ALA A 124 18.64 15.20 -3.21
CA ALA A 124 19.23 15.88 -2.06
C ALA A 124 18.34 15.83 -0.80
N GLY A 125 17.17 15.18 -0.86
CA GLY A 125 16.21 15.16 0.24
C GLY A 125 15.32 16.40 0.34
N ALA A 126 15.47 17.38 -0.56
CA ALA A 126 14.56 18.50 -0.64
C ALA A 126 13.20 18.07 -1.22
N ILE A 127 12.12 18.59 -0.64
CA ILE A 127 10.74 18.45 -1.13
C ILE A 127 10.25 19.84 -1.54
N TYR A 128 9.84 19.97 -2.80
CA TYR A 128 9.18 21.17 -3.32
C TYR A 128 7.68 20.98 -3.30
N PHE A 129 6.97 21.93 -2.72
CA PHE A 129 5.52 22.02 -2.77
C PHE A 129 5.14 23.12 -3.76
N LEU A 130 4.55 22.71 -4.88
CA LEU A 130 4.07 23.60 -5.92
C LEU A 130 2.55 23.66 -5.87
N HIS A 131 2.03 24.85 -6.15
CA HIS A 131 0.60 25.13 -6.16
C HIS A 131 0.15 25.57 -7.57
N SER A 132 -1.05 25.14 -7.96
CA SER A 132 -1.67 25.47 -9.24
C SER A 132 -2.32 26.84 -9.25
N ASP A 133 -1.77 27.74 -10.05
CA ASP A 133 -2.38 29.02 -10.36
C ASP A 133 -3.23 28.88 -11.62
N ILE A 134 -4.54 28.89 -11.42
CA ILE A 134 -5.53 28.77 -12.48
C ILE A 134 -5.48 29.97 -13.43
N ALA A 135 -5.21 31.17 -12.92
CA ALA A 135 -5.21 32.39 -13.72
C ALA A 135 -4.03 32.39 -14.70
N ASN A 136 -2.85 32.02 -14.22
CA ASN A 136 -1.63 31.97 -15.02
C ASN A 136 -1.41 30.63 -15.74
N ARG A 137 -2.26 29.63 -15.49
CA ARG A 137 -2.11 28.26 -15.99
C ARG A 137 -0.68 27.75 -15.79
N ALA A 138 -0.19 27.86 -14.57
CA ALA A 138 1.17 27.51 -14.20
C ALA A 138 1.21 26.93 -12.78
N MET A 139 2.29 26.22 -12.46
CA MET A 139 2.58 25.76 -11.10
C MET A 139 3.70 26.59 -10.49
N TYR A 140 3.45 27.16 -9.32
CA TYR A 140 4.43 27.99 -8.62
C TYR A 140 4.94 27.29 -7.37
N LEU A 141 6.26 27.36 -7.17
CA LEU A 141 6.88 26.93 -5.93
C LEU A 141 6.34 27.78 -4.77
N LYS A 142 5.68 27.11 -3.82
CA LYS A 142 5.15 27.76 -2.62
C LYS A 142 6.09 27.60 -1.43
N SER A 143 6.62 26.40 -1.25
CA SER A 143 7.51 26.06 -0.12
C SER A 143 8.55 25.02 -0.53
N THR A 144 9.71 25.09 0.11
CA THR A 144 10.76 24.07 0.04
C THR A 144 11.00 23.52 1.44
N PHE A 145 10.98 22.19 1.58
CA PHE A 145 11.22 21.49 2.83
C PHE A 145 12.51 20.68 2.74
N CYS A 146 13.43 20.89 3.68
CA CYS A 146 14.75 20.26 3.71
C CYS A 146 14.93 19.40 4.95
N HIS A 147 13.95 18.54 5.21
CA HIS A 147 13.89 17.72 6.42
C HIS A 147 14.49 16.32 6.24
N HIS A 148 14.69 15.89 4.99
CA HIS A 148 15.42 14.68 4.64
C HIS A 148 16.81 15.06 4.14
N THR A 149 17.79 14.19 4.38
CA THR A 149 19.17 14.36 3.90
C THR A 149 19.52 13.39 2.78
N ASN A 150 18.62 12.46 2.49
CA ASN A 150 18.79 11.41 1.49
C ASN A 150 17.74 11.52 0.37
N PRO A 151 17.95 10.87 -0.79
CA PRO A 151 16.97 10.86 -1.87
C PRO A 151 15.57 10.47 -1.42
N ILE A 152 14.57 11.30 -1.73
CA ILE A 152 13.17 10.98 -1.45
C ILE A 152 12.77 9.76 -2.28
N SER A 153 12.31 8.71 -1.62
CA SER A 153 11.91 7.46 -2.29
C SER A 153 10.49 7.55 -2.84
N LYS A 154 9.53 7.93 -1.99
CA LYS A 154 8.11 7.99 -2.34
C LYS A 154 7.36 8.97 -1.42
N PHE A 155 6.20 9.42 -1.90
CA PHE A 155 5.18 10.07 -1.08
C PHE A 155 3.95 9.16 -1.01
N ALA A 156 3.47 8.87 0.19
CA ALA A 156 2.17 8.25 0.41
C ALA A 156 1.15 9.35 0.74
N ILE A 157 0.24 9.67 -0.17
CA ILE A 157 -0.75 10.74 0.04
C ILE A 157 -2.12 10.14 0.29
N ASP A 158 -2.77 10.58 1.36
CA ASP A 158 -4.22 10.43 1.52
C ASP A 158 -4.91 11.79 1.38
N HIS A 159 -5.66 11.93 0.30
CA HIS A 159 -6.37 13.17 0.00
C HIS A 159 -7.57 13.42 0.92
N ARG A 160 -8.10 12.38 1.58
CA ARG A 160 -9.26 12.53 2.49
C ARG A 160 -8.85 13.14 3.81
N SER A 161 -7.75 12.67 4.38
CA SER A 161 -7.15 13.27 5.58
C SER A 161 -6.32 14.52 5.29
N SER A 162 -6.10 14.86 4.02
CA SER A 162 -5.20 15.96 3.63
C SER A 162 -3.79 15.76 4.19
N ARG A 163 -3.31 14.52 4.20
CA ARG A 163 -1.99 14.18 4.75
C ARG A 163 -1.12 13.47 3.74
N ALA A 164 0.19 13.57 3.95
CA ALA A 164 1.16 12.77 3.23
C ALA A 164 2.27 12.27 4.15
N ILE A 165 2.86 11.14 3.78
CA ILE A 165 4.10 10.64 4.36
C ILE A 165 5.18 10.76 3.29
N SER A 166 6.31 11.37 3.62
CA SER A 166 7.54 11.25 2.83
C SER A 166 8.54 10.36 3.54
N PHE A 167 9.29 9.57 2.78
CA PHE A 167 10.34 8.72 3.33
C PHE A 167 11.45 8.49 2.31
N THR A 168 12.60 8.03 2.81
CA THR A 168 13.75 7.62 2.01
C THR A 168 14.03 6.13 2.24
N THR A 169 15.03 5.58 1.54
CA THR A 169 15.53 4.22 1.79
C THR A 169 16.77 4.21 2.70
N ASP A 170 17.12 5.34 3.31
CA ASP A 170 18.21 5.42 4.28
C ASP A 170 17.67 5.16 5.69
N LEU A 171 18.36 4.28 6.42
CA LEU A 171 17.95 3.85 7.76
C LEU A 171 17.91 4.99 8.78
N ASN A 172 18.76 6.01 8.59
CA ASN A 172 18.88 7.13 9.53
C ASN A 172 17.95 8.29 9.20
N ASP A 173 17.23 8.23 8.07
CA ASP A 173 16.33 9.29 7.64
C ASP A 173 14.87 8.88 7.83
N ILE A 174 14.33 9.32 8.97
CA ILE A 174 13.01 8.93 9.46
C ILE A 174 11.87 9.44 8.55
N PRO A 175 10.81 8.65 8.33
CA PRO A 175 9.62 9.11 7.64
C PRO A 175 8.97 10.31 8.34
N ARG A 176 8.29 11.16 7.55
CA ARG A 176 7.69 12.41 8.04
C ARG A 176 6.27 12.55 7.56
N VAL A 177 5.38 12.94 8.47
CA VAL A 177 3.97 13.21 8.17
C VAL A 177 3.76 14.70 7.95
N TRP A 178 3.06 15.03 6.88
CA TRP A 178 2.79 16.38 6.43
C TRP A 178 1.29 16.61 6.35
N LEU A 179 0.86 17.82 6.72
CA LEU A 179 -0.43 18.36 6.33
C LEU A 179 -0.29 18.94 4.92
N LEU A 180 -1.19 18.56 4.02
CA LEU A 180 -1.26 19.04 2.64
C LEU A 180 -2.65 19.63 2.37
N GLN A 181 -2.71 20.95 2.28
CA GLN A 181 -3.88 21.69 1.86
C GLN A 181 -3.57 22.41 0.54
N ARG A 182 -4.62 22.91 -0.12
CA ARG A 182 -4.51 23.54 -1.44
C ARG A 182 -3.38 24.57 -1.53
N HIS A 183 -3.23 25.44 -0.51
CA HIS A 183 -2.25 26.54 -0.52
C HIS A 183 -1.23 26.45 0.62
N TYR A 184 -1.24 25.37 1.38
CA TYR A 184 -0.43 25.23 2.59
C TYR A 184 0.07 23.80 2.71
N ALA A 185 1.34 23.67 3.02
CA ALA A 185 1.92 22.41 3.44
C ALA A 185 2.78 22.67 4.69
N GLY A 186 2.71 21.75 5.65
CA GLY A 186 3.46 21.87 6.91
C GLY A 186 3.80 20.51 7.49
N LEU A 187 4.96 20.43 8.15
CA LEU A 187 5.34 19.23 8.90
C LEU A 187 4.42 19.09 10.10
N LEU A 188 3.84 17.90 10.29
CA LEU A 188 3.10 17.55 11.50
C LEU A 188 4.04 16.94 12.53
N HIS A 189 4.61 15.78 12.22
CA HIS A 189 5.51 15.07 13.13
C HIS A 189 6.40 14.06 12.35
N PRO A 190 7.57 13.68 12.90
CA PRO A 190 8.34 12.55 12.43
C PRO A 190 7.74 11.21 12.88
N LEU A 191 8.11 10.11 12.22
CA LEU A 191 7.78 8.74 12.64
C LEU A 191 9.07 8.02 13.06
N ASN A 192 9.25 7.79 14.36
CA ASN A 192 10.46 7.16 14.89
C ASN A 192 10.48 5.65 14.62
N THR A 193 10.82 5.27 13.39
CA THR A 193 10.90 3.87 12.95
C THR A 193 12.03 3.09 13.60
N LEU A 194 13.14 3.76 13.96
CA LEU A 194 14.30 3.12 14.60
C LEU A 194 13.95 2.54 15.98
N GLY A 195 13.09 3.23 16.74
CA GLY A 195 12.60 2.76 18.03
C GLY A 195 11.39 1.83 17.93
N ALA A 196 10.71 1.79 16.79
CA ALA A 196 9.51 0.98 16.61
C ALA A 196 9.81 -0.49 16.31
N PHE A 197 10.86 -0.76 15.52
CA PHE A 197 11.13 -2.12 15.03
C PHE A 197 12.05 -2.93 15.96
N PRO A 198 11.88 -4.26 16.01
CA PRO A 198 12.74 -5.14 16.83
C PRO A 198 14.24 -4.90 16.60
N HIS A 199 14.98 -4.80 17.70
CA HIS A 199 16.43 -4.52 17.65
C HIS A 199 17.23 -5.63 16.96
N ASP A 200 16.77 -6.89 17.03
CA ASP A 200 17.42 -8.07 16.48
C ASP A 200 17.28 -8.21 14.96
N LEU A 201 16.47 -7.37 14.32
CA LEU A 201 16.42 -7.30 12.85
C LEU A 201 17.69 -6.68 12.29
N LYS A 202 18.08 -7.16 11.11
CA LYS A 202 19.16 -6.55 10.35
C LYS A 202 18.73 -5.16 9.86
N ASP A 203 19.72 -4.32 9.64
CA ASP A 203 19.52 -2.96 9.11
C ASP A 203 18.78 -2.96 7.76
N GLU A 204 19.10 -3.91 6.87
CA GLU A 204 18.40 -4.09 5.58
C GLU A 204 16.90 -4.39 5.73
N ASP A 205 16.51 -5.03 6.84
CA ASP A 205 15.12 -5.37 7.15
C ASP A 205 14.37 -4.23 7.84
N LYS A 206 15.08 -3.18 8.25
CA LYS A 206 14.54 -1.96 8.89
C LYS A 206 14.36 -0.80 7.91
N ILE A 207 14.84 -0.93 6.67
CA ILE A 207 14.67 0.07 5.62
C ILE A 207 13.19 0.18 5.26
N VAL A 208 12.66 1.40 5.27
CA VAL A 208 11.28 1.69 4.85
C VAL A 208 11.13 1.47 3.35
N VAL A 209 10.12 0.69 2.97
CA VAL A 209 9.84 0.33 1.58
C VAL A 209 8.53 0.92 1.07
N ASP A 210 7.52 1.05 1.94
CA ASP A 210 6.27 1.71 1.62
C ASP A 210 5.57 2.29 2.86
N ALA A 211 4.60 3.16 2.62
CA ALA A 211 3.76 3.72 3.66
C ALA A 211 2.35 4.02 3.13
N CYS A 212 1.37 4.09 4.03
CA CYS A 212 0.03 4.58 3.73
C CYS A 212 -0.58 5.28 4.94
N ILE A 213 -1.72 5.93 4.74
CA ILE A 213 -2.46 6.62 5.81
C ILE A 213 -3.85 6.01 5.86
N ASN A 214 -4.29 5.62 7.06
CA ASN A 214 -5.66 5.21 7.26
C ASN A 214 -6.55 6.44 7.42
N SER A 215 -7.38 6.73 6.42
CA SER A 215 -8.27 7.90 6.42
C SER A 215 -9.31 7.91 7.54
N LEU A 216 -9.59 6.77 8.19
CA LEU A 216 -10.61 6.66 9.24
C LEU A 216 -10.12 7.16 10.61
N ASN A 217 -8.84 6.94 10.92
CA ASN A 217 -8.25 7.24 12.23
C ASN A 217 -6.97 8.07 12.14
N TYR A 218 -6.57 8.47 10.93
CA TYR A 218 -5.37 9.27 10.66
C TYR A 218 -4.04 8.59 11.00
N HIS A 219 -4.06 7.30 11.33
CA HIS A 219 -2.85 6.57 11.63
C HIS A 219 -1.95 6.49 10.40
N ALA A 220 -0.67 6.70 10.62
CA ALA A 220 0.36 6.47 9.61
C ALA A 220 0.82 5.02 9.70
N ILE A 221 0.88 4.33 8.57
CA ILE A 221 1.37 2.96 8.49
C ILE A 221 2.64 2.98 7.66
N VAL A 222 3.70 2.39 8.21
CA VAL A 222 5.00 2.27 7.56
C VAL A 222 5.37 0.81 7.53
N ILE A 223 5.82 0.34 6.36
CA ILE A 223 6.39 -1.00 6.23
C ILE A 223 7.86 -0.94 5.86
N THR A 224 8.58 -1.93 6.35
CA THR A 224 9.94 -2.28 5.92
C THR A 224 9.89 -3.58 5.14
N ASN A 225 11.04 -4.12 4.73
CA ASN A 225 11.08 -5.44 4.09
C ASN A 225 10.40 -6.55 4.92
N ARG A 226 10.40 -6.45 6.26
CA ARG A 226 9.94 -7.52 7.16
C ARG A 226 8.94 -7.06 8.22
N CYS A 227 8.68 -5.77 8.37
CA CYS A 227 7.89 -5.24 9.47
C CYS A 227 6.81 -4.28 9.01
N LEU A 228 5.77 -4.17 9.83
CA LEU A 228 4.72 -3.19 9.73
C LEU A 228 4.63 -2.46 11.07
N ALA A 229 4.69 -1.13 11.03
CA ALA A 229 4.44 -0.26 12.17
C ALA A 229 3.26 0.66 11.87
N VAL A 230 2.40 0.82 12.87
CA VAL A 230 1.29 1.75 12.90
C VAL A 230 1.62 2.82 13.93
N PHE A 231 1.51 4.07 13.51
CA PHE A 231 1.70 5.25 14.35
C PHE A 231 0.37 5.97 14.49
N ASP A 232 0.11 6.50 15.68
CA ASP A 232 -1.08 7.31 15.92
C ASP A 232 -0.98 8.70 15.29
N ASP A 233 -1.97 9.54 15.57
CA ASP A 233 -2.07 10.91 15.05
C ASP A 233 -0.95 11.86 15.54
N ASN A 234 -0.23 11.49 16.60
CA ASN A 234 0.87 12.28 17.16
C ASN A 234 2.24 11.78 16.69
N GLY A 235 2.28 10.63 16.01
CA GLY A 235 3.52 9.97 15.59
C GLY A 235 4.08 9.00 16.62
N ASP A 236 3.32 8.67 17.65
CA ASP A 236 3.69 7.66 18.64
C ASP A 236 3.40 6.26 18.11
N VAL A 237 4.23 5.29 18.49
CA VAL A 237 4.07 3.91 18.04
C VAL A 237 2.78 3.34 18.64
N PHE A 238 1.80 3.10 17.78
CA PHE A 238 0.51 2.53 18.14
C PHE A 238 0.51 1.00 18.08
N GLY A 239 1.25 0.41 17.14
CA GLY A 239 1.32 -1.05 16.99
C GLY A 239 2.41 -1.51 16.03
N VAL A 240 2.97 -2.69 16.27
CA VAL A 240 4.04 -3.27 15.45
C VAL A 240 3.76 -4.75 15.20
N GLY A 241 4.15 -5.23 14.03
CA GLY A 241 4.16 -6.63 13.63
C GLY A 241 5.34 -6.94 12.71
N SER A 242 5.80 -8.19 12.73
CA SER A 242 6.91 -8.65 11.90
C SER A 242 6.58 -9.99 11.26
N LEU A 243 6.99 -10.16 10.01
CA LEU A 243 6.99 -11.48 9.38
C LEU A 243 7.93 -12.43 10.13
N ALA A 244 7.61 -13.72 10.16
CA ALA A 244 8.48 -14.72 10.76
C ALA A 244 9.90 -14.63 10.18
N ASN A 245 10.90 -14.74 11.05
CA ASN A 245 12.29 -14.71 10.62
C ASN A 245 12.63 -16.06 9.95
N PRO A 246 13.04 -16.10 8.67
CA PRO A 246 13.35 -17.34 7.96
C PRO A 246 14.43 -18.20 8.63
N ARG A 247 15.25 -17.58 9.50
CA ARG A 247 16.39 -18.22 10.17
C ARG A 247 16.09 -18.65 11.61
N LYS A 248 14.99 -18.17 12.20
CA LYS A 248 14.46 -18.67 13.48
C LYS A 248 13.37 -19.70 13.16
N MET A 249 13.78 -20.80 12.53
CA MET A 249 12.91 -21.95 12.23
C MET A 249 12.98 -23.01 13.34
N GLU A 250 13.25 -22.59 14.57
CA GLU A 250 13.17 -23.42 15.77
C GLU A 250 12.43 -22.65 16.86
N GLY A 251 11.31 -23.21 17.29
CA GLY A 251 10.48 -22.68 18.37
C GLY A 251 9.07 -22.35 17.88
N SER A 252 8.09 -23.12 18.35
CA SER A 252 6.68 -22.76 18.32
C SER A 252 6.51 -21.33 18.83
N ILE A 253 5.80 -20.49 18.07
CA ILE A 253 5.35 -19.20 18.57
C ILE A 253 4.30 -19.51 19.64
N MET A 254 4.70 -19.43 20.90
CA MET A 254 3.80 -19.59 22.03
C MET A 254 3.24 -18.22 22.39
N LEU A 255 1.91 -18.12 22.39
CA LEU A 255 1.19 -16.99 22.97
C LEU A 255 0.67 -17.48 24.32
N GLU A 256 1.26 -17.02 25.42
CA GLU A 256 0.65 -17.17 26.74
C GLU A 256 -0.60 -16.27 26.81
N ASP A 257 -1.71 -16.84 27.28
CA ASP A 257 -2.88 -16.07 27.67
C ASP A 257 -2.82 -15.69 29.18
N ASP A 258 -3.85 -14.96 29.62
CA ASP A 258 -3.93 -14.31 30.93
C ASP A 258 -3.97 -15.31 32.13
N ASP A 259 -4.18 -16.61 31.88
CA ASP A 259 -4.19 -17.65 32.92
C ASP A 259 -2.84 -18.37 33.04
N GLY A 260 -1.82 -17.95 32.28
CA GLY A 260 -0.54 -18.66 32.15
C GLY A 260 -0.66 -19.96 31.35
N GLU A 261 -1.77 -20.14 30.63
CA GLU A 261 -1.92 -21.23 29.68
C GLU A 261 -1.20 -20.84 28.38
N ILE A 262 -0.28 -21.71 27.98
CA ILE A 262 0.46 -21.59 26.74
C ILE A 262 -0.49 -21.94 25.59
N GLY A 263 -1.12 -20.93 25.00
CA GLY A 263 -1.76 -21.03 23.71
C GLY A 263 -0.71 -21.33 22.63
N VAL A 264 -0.68 -22.57 22.16
CA VAL A 264 0.08 -22.94 20.96
C VAL A 264 -0.51 -22.13 19.80
N ALA A 265 0.25 -21.22 19.19
CA ALA A 265 -0.14 -20.66 17.90
C ALA A 265 -0.24 -21.84 16.92
N VAL A 266 -1.48 -22.19 16.59
CA VAL A 266 -1.92 -23.20 15.62
C VAL A 266 -0.79 -24.13 15.17
N GLU A 267 -0.67 -25.27 15.85
CA GLU A 267 0.07 -26.43 15.35
C GLU A 267 -0.49 -26.75 13.95
N GLY A 268 0.27 -26.41 12.90
CA GLY A 268 -0.18 -26.56 11.50
C GLY A 268 0.06 -25.35 10.60
N ALA A 269 0.36 -24.16 11.14
CA ALA A 269 0.96 -23.11 10.34
C ALA A 269 2.43 -23.49 10.09
N SER A 270 2.69 -24.35 9.10
CA SER A 270 4.04 -24.43 8.52
C SER A 270 4.47 -22.99 8.31
N SER A 271 5.59 -22.57 8.90
CA SER A 271 6.10 -21.20 8.78
C SER A 271 6.36 -20.94 7.30
N MET A 272 5.32 -20.50 6.60
CA MET A 272 5.33 -20.31 5.18
C MET A 272 6.31 -19.16 4.96
N PHE A 273 7.35 -19.40 4.19
CA PHE A 273 8.31 -18.35 3.89
C PHE A 273 7.55 -17.24 3.16
N VAL A 274 7.25 -16.18 3.89
CA VAL A 274 6.63 -14.98 3.32
C VAL A 274 7.75 -14.12 2.76
N SER A 275 7.65 -13.74 1.49
CA SER A 275 8.61 -12.88 0.80
C SER A 275 8.69 -11.48 1.42
N ASN A 276 9.61 -10.64 0.94
CA ASN A 276 9.76 -9.29 1.48
C ASN A 276 8.54 -8.43 1.11
N LEU A 277 8.09 -7.61 2.06
CA LEU A 277 7.05 -6.63 1.82
C LEU A 277 7.55 -5.55 0.85
N THR A 278 6.65 -5.04 0.02
CA THR A 278 6.95 -4.05 -1.02
C THR A 278 5.86 -2.98 -1.17
N ALA A 279 4.64 -3.23 -0.70
CA ALA A 279 3.55 -2.26 -0.73
C ALA A 279 2.64 -2.41 0.49
N VAL A 280 1.96 -1.34 0.91
CA VAL A 280 0.95 -1.40 1.98
C VAL A 280 -0.25 -0.52 1.68
N GLU A 281 -1.45 -1.00 2.05
CA GLU A 281 -2.70 -0.25 1.99
C GLU A 281 -3.54 -0.55 3.24
N ALA A 282 -4.17 0.49 3.79
CA ALA A 282 -5.13 0.31 4.88
C ALA A 282 -6.45 -0.24 4.31
N TYR A 283 -6.91 -1.37 4.82
CA TYR A 283 -8.24 -1.87 4.46
C TYR A 283 -9.29 -1.15 5.32
N GLN A 284 -9.91 -0.14 4.72
CA GLN A 284 -10.96 0.66 5.35
C GLN A 284 -12.27 -0.12 5.28
N THR A 285 -12.64 -0.80 6.37
CA THR A 285 -13.92 -1.55 6.48
C THR A 285 -14.54 -1.41 7.86
N ARG A 286 -15.88 -1.25 7.88
CA ARG A 286 -16.74 -1.25 9.07
C ARG A 286 -17.15 -2.65 9.49
N GLU A 287 -17.19 -3.62 8.57
CA GLU A 287 -17.69 -4.98 8.82
C GLU A 287 -16.88 -5.72 9.91
N TRP A 288 -15.67 -5.25 10.20
CA TRP A 288 -14.76 -5.83 11.18
C TRP A 288 -14.37 -4.86 12.31
N ALA A 289 -14.97 -3.67 12.38
CA ALA A 289 -14.56 -2.56 13.24
C ALA A 289 -14.93 -2.72 14.73
N SER A 290 -14.95 -3.94 15.27
CA SER A 290 -15.04 -4.24 16.71
C SER A 290 -13.71 -3.98 17.43
N GLY A 291 -13.05 -2.86 17.14
CA GLY A 291 -11.70 -2.54 17.64
C GLY A 291 -10.55 -3.16 16.86
N MET A 292 -10.81 -3.63 15.63
CA MET A 292 -9.79 -4.20 14.74
C MET A 292 -9.47 -3.25 13.56
N SER A 293 -8.20 -3.20 13.17
CA SER A 293 -7.73 -2.56 11.94
C SER A 293 -7.12 -3.60 11.02
N LEU A 294 -7.36 -3.49 9.72
CA LEU A 294 -6.87 -4.42 8.72
C LEU A 294 -5.93 -3.70 7.76
N PHE A 295 -4.86 -4.38 7.34
CA PHE A 295 -3.90 -3.85 6.38
C PHE A 295 -3.57 -4.90 5.33
N LEU A 296 -3.53 -4.50 4.07
CA LEU A 296 -3.09 -5.37 2.99
C LEU A 296 -1.65 -5.02 2.64
N THR A 297 -0.79 -6.03 2.54
CA THR A 297 0.60 -5.85 2.13
C THR A 297 0.88 -6.62 0.85
N GLY A 298 1.65 -6.01 -0.02
CA GLY A 298 2.19 -6.59 -1.25
C GLY A 298 3.62 -7.06 -1.07
N HIS A 299 4.02 -8.06 -1.86
CA HIS A 299 5.28 -8.78 -1.65
C HIS A 299 6.11 -8.85 -2.93
N LYS A 300 7.42 -9.09 -2.76
CA LYS A 300 8.39 -9.16 -3.85
C LYS A 300 8.13 -10.28 -4.85
N ASP A 301 7.50 -11.37 -4.41
CA ASP A 301 7.12 -12.51 -5.24
C ASP A 301 5.73 -12.37 -5.90
N GLY A 302 5.06 -11.22 -5.71
CA GLY A 302 3.71 -10.98 -6.24
C GLY A 302 2.57 -11.45 -5.32
N SER A 303 2.88 -12.01 -4.15
CA SER A 303 1.87 -12.41 -3.16
C SER A 303 1.31 -11.22 -2.38
N LEU A 304 0.17 -11.46 -1.70
CA LEU A 304 -0.43 -10.51 -0.77
C LEU A 304 -0.59 -11.14 0.62
N SER A 305 -0.51 -10.31 1.65
CA SER A 305 -0.87 -10.71 3.02
C SER A 305 -1.84 -9.74 3.66
N LEU A 306 -2.87 -10.27 4.32
CA LEU A 306 -3.79 -9.51 5.16
C LEU A 306 -3.28 -9.55 6.61
N TRP A 307 -3.04 -8.37 7.14
CA TRP A 307 -2.68 -8.15 8.53
C TRP A 307 -3.90 -7.72 9.31
N ARG A 308 -4.00 -8.20 10.53
CA ARG A 308 -4.96 -7.75 11.53
C ARG A 308 -4.23 -7.14 12.68
N MET A 309 -4.71 -5.97 13.09
CA MET A 309 -4.35 -5.34 14.33
C MET A 309 -5.56 -5.28 15.25
N THR A 310 -5.45 -5.83 16.46
CA THR A 310 -6.54 -5.80 17.46
C THR A 310 -6.13 -4.90 18.60
N ARG A 311 -6.94 -3.90 18.94
CA ARG A 311 -6.69 -3.08 20.13
C ARG A 311 -6.99 -3.93 21.37
N LEU A 312 -5.94 -4.40 22.03
CA LEU A 312 -6.06 -5.00 23.36
C LEU A 312 -6.26 -3.86 24.39
N PRO A 313 -6.97 -4.09 25.50
CA PRO A 313 -7.12 -3.09 26.55
C PRO A 313 -5.75 -2.53 26.99
N PRO A 314 -5.63 -1.21 27.23
CA PRO A 314 -4.34 -0.58 27.54
C PRO A 314 -3.68 -1.12 28.81
N ASP A 315 -4.46 -1.75 29.70
CA ASP A 315 -4.00 -2.24 31.00
C ASP A 315 -3.46 -3.67 30.96
N THR A 316 -3.70 -4.43 29.88
CA THR A 316 -3.36 -5.85 29.80
C THR A 316 -2.21 -6.17 28.86
N VAL A 317 -1.78 -5.24 28.00
CA VAL A 317 -0.73 -5.52 27.00
C VAL A 317 0.22 -4.34 26.86
N GLN A 318 1.52 -4.62 27.00
CA GLN A 318 2.53 -3.61 26.70
C GLN A 318 2.44 -3.17 25.22
N PRO A 319 2.55 -1.87 24.92
CA PRO A 319 2.64 -1.38 23.54
C PRO A 319 3.74 -2.17 22.80
N GLY A 320 3.40 -2.87 21.71
CA GLY A 320 4.42 -3.52 20.86
C GLY A 320 4.09 -4.87 20.20
N ARG A 321 2.97 -5.54 20.52
CA ARG A 321 2.57 -6.80 19.85
C ARG A 321 1.13 -6.76 19.36
N ILE A 322 0.85 -5.99 18.31
CA ILE A 322 -0.55 -5.67 17.99
C ILE A 322 -0.94 -6.09 16.57
N ALA A 323 0.00 -6.33 15.63
CA ALA A 323 -0.33 -6.77 14.26
C ALA A 323 0.12 -8.20 13.93
N VAL A 324 -0.80 -9.05 13.45
CA VAL A 324 -0.57 -10.45 13.06
C VAL A 324 -1.03 -10.68 11.62
N VAL A 325 -0.35 -11.57 10.89
CA VAL A 325 -0.77 -11.98 9.54
C VAL A 325 -1.89 -13.02 9.63
N GLU A 326 -3.08 -12.69 9.13
CA GLU A 326 -4.26 -13.56 9.12
C GLU A 326 -4.41 -14.35 7.80
N PHE A 327 -3.85 -13.83 6.72
CA PHE A 327 -3.88 -14.46 5.41
C PHE A 327 -2.59 -14.16 4.65
N HIS A 328 -2.08 -15.16 3.94
CA HIS A 328 -1.00 -15.02 2.96
C HIS A 328 -1.35 -15.86 1.74
N GLY A 329 -1.25 -15.28 0.54
CA GLY A 329 -1.59 -15.99 -0.69
C GLY A 329 -0.91 -15.41 -1.92
N VAL A 330 -0.48 -16.31 -2.82
CA VAL A 330 0.05 -15.95 -4.13
C VAL A 330 -1.10 -15.76 -5.11
N ILE A 331 -1.04 -14.69 -5.90
CA ILE A 331 -2.05 -14.43 -6.93
C ILE A 331 -1.70 -15.26 -8.16
N GLN A 332 -2.40 -16.38 -8.34
CA GLN A 332 -2.27 -17.20 -9.54
C GLN A 332 -3.14 -16.62 -10.67
N ASP A 333 -2.65 -16.71 -11.91
CA ASP A 333 -3.45 -16.41 -13.08
C ASP A 333 -4.35 -17.60 -13.39
N ASN A 334 -5.67 -17.40 -13.35
CA ASN A 334 -6.61 -18.45 -13.74
C ASN A 334 -6.53 -18.79 -15.25
N LYS A 335 -5.78 -18.01 -16.05
CA LYS A 335 -5.68 -18.17 -17.51
C LYS A 335 -4.26 -18.34 -18.05
N SER A 336 -3.22 -18.28 -17.22
CA SER A 336 -1.85 -18.57 -17.67
C SER A 336 -1.09 -19.43 -16.65
N SER A 337 -0.43 -20.47 -17.13
CA SER A 337 0.45 -21.33 -16.32
C SER A 337 1.75 -20.63 -15.87
N SER A 338 1.89 -19.33 -16.13
CA SER A 338 3.00 -18.53 -15.62
C SER A 338 2.54 -17.68 -14.45
N PRO A 339 3.20 -17.76 -13.26
CA PRO A 339 2.97 -16.79 -12.20
C PRO A 339 3.21 -15.38 -12.75
N ILE A 340 2.44 -14.40 -12.27
CA ILE A 340 2.73 -12.99 -12.57
C ILE A 340 4.16 -12.73 -12.10
N SER A 341 5.07 -12.59 -13.06
CA SER A 341 6.46 -12.28 -12.75
C SER A 341 6.56 -10.78 -12.46
N GLY A 342 6.46 -10.39 -11.19
CA GLY A 342 6.63 -9.01 -10.76
C GLY A 342 6.29 -8.79 -9.30
N SER A 343 7.03 -7.92 -8.61
CA SER A 343 6.71 -7.52 -7.24
C SER A 343 5.45 -6.66 -7.23
N VAL A 344 4.66 -6.76 -6.17
CA VAL A 344 3.56 -5.81 -5.94
C VAL A 344 4.15 -4.44 -5.63
N THR A 345 3.76 -3.40 -6.37
CA THR A 345 4.33 -2.05 -6.24
C THR A 345 3.34 -1.02 -5.69
N CYS A 346 2.05 -1.29 -5.80
CA CYS A 346 1.02 -0.50 -5.14
C CYS A 346 -0.27 -1.30 -4.93
N ILE A 347 -1.04 -0.91 -3.93
CA ILE A 347 -2.35 -1.46 -3.61
C ILE A 347 -3.27 -0.25 -3.37
N LYS A 348 -4.50 -0.32 -3.87
CA LYS A 348 -5.51 0.70 -3.60
C LYS A 348 -6.88 0.07 -3.42
N GLN A 349 -7.56 0.37 -2.33
CA GLN A 349 -8.97 -0.01 -2.16
C GLN A 349 -9.88 0.83 -3.09
N GLU A 350 -10.91 0.24 -3.69
CA GLU A 350 -11.84 0.98 -4.56
C GLU A 350 -12.51 2.13 -3.81
N LYS A 351 -13.17 1.79 -2.70
CA LYS A 351 -13.83 2.69 -1.76
C LYS A 351 -13.87 2.01 -0.39
N PRO A 352 -14.02 2.77 0.71
CA PRO A 352 -14.23 2.19 2.03
C PRO A 352 -15.41 1.22 2.00
N ASP A 353 -15.33 0.21 2.86
CA ASP A 353 -16.33 -0.84 3.05
C ASP A 353 -16.51 -1.77 1.84
N ILE A 354 -15.82 -1.54 0.72
CA ILE A 354 -15.81 -2.44 -0.44
C ILE A 354 -14.55 -3.31 -0.38
N PRO A 355 -14.65 -4.65 -0.34
CA PRO A 355 -13.52 -5.57 -0.26
C PRO A 355 -12.76 -5.73 -1.59
N LEU A 356 -12.78 -4.71 -2.45
CA LEU A 356 -12.21 -4.73 -3.80
C LEU A 356 -10.97 -3.84 -3.87
N PHE A 357 -9.88 -4.41 -4.40
CA PHE A 357 -8.55 -3.80 -4.40
C PHE A 357 -7.93 -3.83 -5.80
N PHE A 358 -7.36 -2.71 -6.20
CA PHE A 358 -6.52 -2.57 -7.38
C PHE A 358 -5.07 -2.85 -6.99
N ILE A 359 -4.44 -3.81 -7.66
CA ILE A 359 -3.06 -4.24 -7.41
C ILE A 359 -2.21 -3.90 -8.62
N GLY A 360 -1.15 -3.12 -8.40
CA GLY A 360 -0.17 -2.77 -9.41
C GLY A 360 1.13 -3.57 -9.23
N TYR A 361 1.78 -3.91 -10.34
CA TYR A 361 3.01 -4.71 -10.34
C TYR A 361 4.17 -3.98 -11.02
N SER A 362 5.40 -4.42 -10.70
CA SER A 362 6.64 -3.88 -11.25
C SER A 362 6.79 -4.07 -12.77
N ASN A 363 6.06 -5.04 -13.35
CA ASN A 363 6.07 -5.31 -14.79
C ASN A 363 5.04 -4.45 -15.57
N GLY A 364 4.28 -3.59 -14.88
CA GLY A 364 3.22 -2.77 -15.47
C GLY A 364 1.85 -3.42 -15.55
N ALA A 365 1.71 -4.67 -15.10
CA ALA A 365 0.40 -5.29 -14.97
C ALA A 365 -0.41 -4.62 -13.86
N SER A 366 -1.72 -4.70 -13.99
CA SER A 366 -2.68 -4.32 -12.95
C SER A 366 -3.74 -5.41 -12.84
N ARG A 367 -4.17 -5.71 -11.61
CA ARG A 367 -5.27 -6.64 -11.33
C ARG A 367 -6.28 -6.01 -10.39
N VAL A 368 -7.48 -6.55 -10.41
CA VAL A 368 -8.52 -6.22 -9.46
C VAL A 368 -8.85 -7.47 -8.69
N LEU A 369 -8.78 -7.40 -7.37
CA LEU A 369 -9.00 -8.54 -6.49
C LEU A 369 -10.10 -8.22 -5.49
N GLU A 370 -10.89 -9.24 -5.18
CA GLU A 370 -11.96 -9.16 -4.18
C GLU A 370 -11.68 -10.13 -3.05
N PHE A 371 -11.79 -9.66 -1.81
CA PHE A 371 -11.83 -10.50 -0.63
C PHE A 371 -13.27 -10.96 -0.39
N THR A 372 -13.57 -12.21 -0.70
CA THR A 372 -14.89 -12.77 -0.40
C THR A 372 -14.87 -13.47 0.96
N PRO A 373 -15.90 -13.27 1.80
CA PRO A 373 -16.11 -14.11 2.97
C PRO A 373 -16.23 -15.58 2.54
N PRO A 374 -15.86 -16.54 3.40
CA PRO A 374 -16.08 -17.93 3.07
C PRO A 374 -17.59 -18.17 3.01
N GLN A 375 -18.08 -18.70 1.90
CA GLN A 375 -19.47 -19.15 1.83
C GLN A 375 -19.60 -20.29 2.84
N LEU A 376 -20.40 -20.07 3.90
CA LEU A 376 -20.85 -21.15 4.76
C LEU A 376 -21.63 -22.11 3.86
N VAL A 377 -21.01 -23.25 3.54
CA VAL A 377 -21.72 -24.35 2.89
C VAL A 377 -22.80 -24.75 3.88
N SER A 378 -24.04 -24.41 3.59
CA SER A 378 -25.19 -24.95 4.31
C SER A 378 -25.17 -26.45 4.05
N GLU A 379 -24.76 -27.24 5.05
CA GLU A 379 -25.06 -28.66 5.05
C GLU A 379 -26.57 -28.82 4.95
N GLU A 380 -27.07 -29.15 3.76
CA GLU A 380 -28.39 -29.72 3.61
C GLU A 380 -28.42 -31.01 4.44
N LYS A 381 -28.92 -30.89 5.67
CA LYS A 381 -29.27 -32.03 6.50
C LYS A 381 -30.27 -32.88 5.73
N GLY A 382 -29.78 -33.97 5.15
CA GLY A 382 -30.59 -35.06 4.66
C GLY A 382 -31.51 -35.58 5.77
N LYS A 383 -32.76 -35.15 5.74
CA LYS A 383 -33.92 -35.92 6.20
C LYS A 383 -34.51 -36.55 4.93
N SER A 384 -34.87 -37.81 4.84
CA SER A 384 -35.24 -38.78 5.87
C SER A 384 -35.26 -40.16 5.19
N GLY A 385 -34.83 -41.19 5.92
CA GLY A 385 -35.17 -42.55 5.54
C GLY A 385 -36.68 -42.78 5.68
N GLU A 386 -37.26 -43.43 4.69
CA GLU A 386 -38.46 -44.24 4.87
C GLU A 386 -38.18 -45.61 4.24
N LYS A 387 -37.90 -46.61 5.09
CA LYS A 387 -38.10 -48.02 4.75
C LYS A 387 -39.61 -48.26 4.80
N LYS A 388 -40.23 -48.58 3.66
CA LYS A 388 -41.50 -49.31 3.65
C LYS A 388 -41.20 -50.81 3.55
N LYS A 389 -41.79 -51.55 4.49
CA LYS A 389 -42.01 -52.99 4.43
C LYS A 389 -42.94 -53.34 3.30
#